data_AF-A0A957H7K9-F1
#
_entry.id   AF-A0A957H7K9-F1
#
_cell.length_a   1.000
_cell.length_b   1.000
_cell.length_c   1.000
_cell.angle_alpha   90.00
_cell.angle_beta   90.00
_cell.angle_gamma   90.00
#
_symmetry.space_group_name_H-M   'P 1'
#
loop_
_entity.id
_entity.type
_entity.pdbx_description
1 polymer ?
#
loop_
_entity_poly.entity_id
_entity_poly.type
_entity_poly.pdbx_seq_one_letter_code
_entity_poly.pdbx_strand_id
1 'polypeptide(L)'
;LRDAGIPFQINTTVATHNVHQMPETLALARSLGAVALHLFLLVPVGCGVEIAEDKQISAAQYEEVLNWMYDAEMAGDIELKATCAPHYFRISRQRQVEERREGIFRERPASMHRQKHAGGHPGGHPGGHANAMNAMTKGCLAGTGVAFVSHRGEIFPCGYLPLEAGHIRQQAFGDIWQESPLFASLRDPEQLGGACGVCEFKMVCSGCRARAYGMTGDYLGEEPFCTYVPRSLRSADEALV
;
A
#
# COMPACT_ATOMS: atom_id res chain seq x y z
N LEU A 1 27.11 4.30 -4.29
CA LEU A 1 26.13 3.66 -5.21
C LEU A 1 26.10 4.39 -6.55
N ARG A 2 25.73 5.67 -6.57
CA ARG A 2 25.76 6.51 -7.78
C ARG A 2 27.10 6.49 -8.52
N ASP A 3 28.21 6.73 -7.82
CA ASP A 3 29.54 6.78 -8.45
C ASP A 3 29.98 5.42 -9.05
N ALA A 4 29.34 4.33 -8.62
CA ALA A 4 29.54 2.98 -9.14
C ALA A 4 28.49 2.58 -10.21
N GLY A 5 27.60 3.50 -10.63
CA GLY A 5 26.53 3.23 -11.60
C GLY A 5 25.42 2.30 -11.10
N ILE A 6 25.30 2.10 -9.78
CA ILE A 6 24.31 1.20 -9.19
C ILE A 6 23.03 2.00 -8.87
N PRO A 7 21.86 1.64 -9.46
CA PRO A 7 20.60 2.29 -9.12
C PRO A 7 20.24 2.00 -7.66
N PHE A 8 19.67 3.00 -6.99
CA PHE A 8 19.30 2.88 -5.59
C PHE A 8 18.01 3.63 -5.28
N GLN A 9 17.32 3.18 -4.26
CA GLN A 9 16.12 3.81 -3.73
C GLN A 9 16.39 4.34 -2.32
N ILE A 10 15.63 5.35 -1.92
CA ILE A 10 15.60 5.83 -0.54
C ILE A 10 14.26 5.42 0.07
N ASN A 11 14.33 4.88 1.29
CA ASN A 11 13.15 4.56 2.08
C ASN A 11 13.12 5.48 3.29
N THR A 12 11.98 6.07 3.58
CA THR A 12 11.78 6.88 4.79
C THR A 12 10.45 6.52 5.44
N THR A 13 10.43 6.50 6.77
CA THR A 13 9.18 6.37 7.53
C THR A 13 8.62 7.76 7.79
N VAL A 14 7.36 7.96 7.44
CA VAL A 14 6.65 9.22 7.73
C VAL A 14 6.16 9.18 9.18
N ALA A 15 6.57 10.18 9.96
CA ALA A 15 6.30 10.31 11.38
C ALA A 15 6.08 11.77 11.79
N THR A 16 5.54 11.99 12.97
CA THR A 16 5.24 13.34 13.52
C THR A 16 6.42 14.31 13.42
N HIS A 17 7.63 13.84 13.68
CA HIS A 17 8.84 14.66 13.68
C HIS A 17 9.37 15.06 12.29
N ASN A 18 8.98 14.36 11.21
CA ASN A 18 9.53 14.59 9.86
C ASN A 18 8.47 14.79 8.76
N VAL A 19 7.17 14.65 9.05
CA VAL A 19 6.10 14.77 8.04
C VAL A 19 6.12 16.09 7.27
N HIS A 20 6.53 17.17 7.93
CA HIS A 20 6.66 18.49 7.30
C HIS A 20 7.88 18.61 6.36
N GLN A 21 8.80 17.64 6.39
CA GLN A 21 10.04 17.61 5.62
C GLN A 21 9.96 16.71 4.37
N MET A 22 8.77 16.22 4.03
CA MET A 22 8.60 15.31 2.88
C MET A 22 9.00 15.96 1.54
N PRO A 23 8.68 17.24 1.26
CA PRO A 23 9.19 17.95 0.08
C PRO A 23 10.73 18.01 0.01
N GLU A 24 11.39 18.30 1.13
CA GLU A 24 12.84 18.38 1.24
C GLU A 24 13.49 17.00 1.10
N THR A 25 12.85 15.96 1.64
CA THR A 25 13.28 14.57 1.49
C THR A 25 13.22 14.13 0.03
N LEU A 26 12.15 14.52 -0.68
CA LEU A 26 12.03 14.31 -2.12
C LEU A 26 13.13 15.04 -2.91
N ALA A 27 13.37 16.31 -2.60
CA ALA A 27 14.42 17.09 -3.23
C ALA A 27 15.82 16.48 -2.96
N LEU A 28 16.07 16.01 -1.74
CA LEU A 28 17.30 15.33 -1.38
C LEU A 28 17.47 14.03 -2.18
N ALA A 29 16.44 13.18 -2.24
CA ALA A 29 16.48 11.93 -3.00
C ALA A 29 16.84 12.17 -4.48
N ARG A 30 16.24 13.19 -5.09
CA ARG A 30 16.56 13.63 -6.45
C ARG A 30 18.02 14.08 -6.58
N SER A 31 18.49 14.94 -5.69
CA SER A 31 19.87 15.46 -5.71
C SER A 31 20.94 14.37 -5.56
N LEU A 32 20.61 13.30 -4.84
CA LEU A 32 21.48 12.14 -4.66
C LEU A 32 21.48 11.22 -5.89
N GLY A 33 20.50 11.36 -6.79
CA GLY A 33 20.33 10.50 -7.96
C GLY A 33 19.63 9.17 -7.64
N ALA A 34 18.75 9.17 -6.62
CA ALA A 34 17.91 8.00 -6.35
C ALA A 34 16.89 7.81 -7.48
N VAL A 35 16.63 6.55 -7.84
CA VAL A 35 15.62 6.21 -8.87
C VAL A 35 14.21 6.11 -8.29
N ALA A 36 14.09 5.93 -6.98
CA ALA A 36 12.82 5.83 -6.28
C ALA A 36 12.91 6.37 -4.84
N LEU A 37 11.80 6.91 -4.34
CA LEU A 37 11.57 7.25 -2.94
C LEU A 37 10.32 6.53 -2.44
N HIS A 38 10.50 5.60 -1.48
CA HIS A 38 9.40 4.89 -0.85
C HIS A 38 9.09 5.49 0.52
N LEU A 39 7.83 5.89 0.70
CA LEU A 39 7.30 6.43 1.94
C LEU A 39 6.65 5.28 2.71
N PHE A 40 7.16 4.98 3.89
CA PHE A 40 6.62 3.96 4.78
C PHE A 40 5.71 4.63 5.80
N LEU A 41 4.44 4.21 5.80
CA LEU A 41 3.46 4.70 6.76
C LEU A 41 3.39 3.73 7.94
N LEU A 42 3.81 4.21 9.11
CA LEU A 42 4.10 3.43 10.32
C LEU A 42 3.01 2.40 10.66
N VAL A 43 3.31 1.09 10.64
CA VAL A 43 2.37 0.05 11.07
C VAL A 43 2.72 -0.36 12.52
N PRO A 44 1.78 -0.29 13.48
CA PRO A 44 2.05 -0.57 14.89
C PRO A 44 2.13 -2.08 15.17
N VAL A 45 3.15 -2.72 14.63
CA VAL A 45 3.42 -4.17 14.78
C VAL A 45 4.93 -4.38 15.01
N GLY A 46 5.29 -5.42 15.74
CA GLY A 46 6.68 -5.65 16.14
C GLY A 46 7.25 -4.44 16.88
N CYS A 47 8.47 -4.00 16.52
CA CYS A 47 9.10 -2.81 17.10
C CYS A 47 8.31 -1.50 16.84
N GLY A 48 7.39 -1.48 15.87
CA GLY A 48 6.55 -0.32 15.58
C GLY A 48 5.56 0.01 16.70
N VAL A 49 5.25 -0.94 17.58
CA VAL A 49 4.34 -0.75 18.72
C VAL A 49 4.92 0.28 19.71
N GLU A 50 6.23 0.26 19.94
CA GLU A 50 6.91 1.10 20.94
C GLU A 50 6.92 2.60 20.58
N ILE A 51 6.78 2.92 19.30
CA ILE A 51 6.86 4.28 18.76
C ILE A 51 5.52 4.78 18.20
N ALA A 52 4.47 3.95 18.27
CA ALA A 52 3.17 4.29 17.69
C ALA A 52 2.48 5.44 18.43
N GLU A 53 2.66 5.56 19.75
CA GLU A 53 1.98 6.56 20.56
C GLU A 53 2.47 7.98 20.26
N ASP A 54 3.76 8.17 20.01
CA ASP A 54 4.39 9.50 19.88
C ASP A 54 4.84 9.84 18.46
N LYS A 55 5.14 8.83 17.62
CA LYS A 55 5.64 9.05 16.25
C LYS A 55 4.58 8.88 15.16
N GLN A 56 3.44 8.27 15.45
CA GLN A 56 2.40 8.06 14.44
C GLN A 56 1.70 9.39 14.10
N ILE A 57 1.66 9.73 12.82
CA ILE A 57 0.88 10.88 12.32
C ILE A 57 -0.63 10.62 12.52
N SER A 58 -1.47 11.64 12.46
CA SER A 58 -2.93 11.46 12.51
C SER A 58 -3.50 10.93 11.19
N ALA A 59 -4.74 10.42 11.20
CA ALA A 59 -5.43 10.00 9.97
C ALA A 59 -5.60 11.15 8.96
N ALA A 60 -5.80 12.38 9.44
CA ALA A 60 -5.87 13.57 8.57
C ALA A 60 -4.52 13.86 7.91
N GLN A 61 -3.43 13.87 8.69
CA GLN A 61 -2.07 14.05 8.14
C GLN A 61 -1.70 12.92 7.17
N TYR A 62 -2.16 11.70 7.43
CA TYR A 62 -1.97 10.57 6.52
C TYR A 62 -2.60 10.86 5.14
N GLU A 63 -3.86 11.33 5.13
CA GLU A 63 -4.56 11.71 3.91
C GLU A 63 -3.86 12.86 3.17
N GLU A 64 -3.38 13.87 3.90
CA GLU A 64 -2.62 15.01 3.36
C GLU A 64 -1.33 14.56 2.68
N VAL A 65 -0.55 13.70 3.35
CA VAL A 65 0.71 13.14 2.81
C VAL A 65 0.45 12.37 1.51
N LEU A 66 -0.62 11.57 1.45
CA LEU A 66 -0.94 10.80 0.26
C LEU A 66 -1.44 11.67 -0.90
N ASN A 67 -2.17 12.75 -0.62
CA ASN A 67 -2.54 13.73 -1.66
C ASN A 67 -1.32 14.49 -2.18
N TRP A 68 -0.43 14.92 -1.28
CA TRP A 68 0.85 15.52 -1.67
C TRP A 68 1.67 14.55 -2.53
N MET A 69 1.75 13.28 -2.13
CA MET A 69 2.47 12.26 -2.89
C MET A 69 1.91 12.10 -4.31
N TYR A 70 0.58 12.16 -4.51
CA TYR A 70 -0.01 12.13 -5.85
C TYR A 70 0.45 13.32 -6.68
N ASP A 71 0.47 14.53 -6.12
CA ASP A 71 0.95 15.72 -6.86
C ASP A 71 2.43 15.59 -7.22
N ALA A 72 3.24 15.11 -6.27
CA ALA A 72 4.66 14.89 -6.47
C ALA A 72 4.95 13.79 -7.51
N GLU A 73 4.14 12.72 -7.55
CA GLU A 73 4.28 11.62 -8.51
C GLU A 73 3.88 12.07 -9.93
N MET A 74 2.81 12.86 -10.04
CA MET A 74 2.36 13.43 -11.32
C MET A 74 3.36 14.40 -11.95
N ALA A 75 4.29 14.98 -11.17
CA ALA A 75 5.37 15.80 -11.70
C ALA A 75 6.40 15.00 -12.54
N GLY A 76 6.52 13.68 -12.33
CA GLY A 76 7.17 12.78 -13.30
C GLY A 76 8.70 12.59 -13.21
N ASP A 77 9.35 12.94 -12.10
CA ASP A 77 10.83 12.97 -12.02
C ASP A 77 11.50 11.79 -11.28
N ILE A 78 10.76 11.10 -10.41
CA ILE A 78 11.26 10.01 -9.56
C ILE A 78 10.09 9.08 -9.21
N GLU A 79 10.35 7.78 -9.11
CA GLU A 79 9.32 6.83 -8.69
C GLU A 79 8.95 7.07 -7.21
N LEU A 80 7.66 7.22 -6.93
CA LEU A 80 7.13 7.34 -5.58
C LEU A 80 6.28 6.12 -5.23
N LYS A 81 6.43 5.61 -4.01
CA LYS A 81 5.61 4.50 -3.53
C LYS A 81 5.19 4.69 -2.09
N ALA A 82 3.89 4.55 -1.85
CA ALA A 82 3.31 4.52 -0.52
C ALA A 82 3.30 3.06 -0.01
N THR A 83 4.14 2.76 0.97
CA THR A 83 4.24 1.43 1.58
C THR A 83 3.33 1.35 2.80
N CYS A 84 2.57 0.25 2.89
CA CYS A 84 1.53 0.04 3.90
C CYS A 84 0.43 1.11 3.91
N ALA A 85 0.22 1.76 2.76
CA ALA A 85 -0.78 2.81 2.55
C ALA A 85 -1.72 2.55 1.37
N PRO A 86 -2.55 1.49 1.41
CA PRO A 86 -3.43 1.16 0.29
C PRO A 86 -4.44 2.26 -0.08
N HIS A 87 -4.73 3.19 0.84
CA HIS A 87 -5.51 4.41 0.58
C HIS A 87 -5.01 5.21 -0.60
N TYR A 88 -3.72 5.13 -0.92
CA TYR A 88 -3.16 5.83 -2.06
C TYR A 88 -3.89 5.48 -3.37
N PHE A 89 -4.30 4.22 -3.54
CA PHE A 89 -5.07 3.81 -4.71
C PHE A 89 -6.51 4.35 -4.71
N ARG A 90 -7.09 4.56 -3.52
CA ARG A 90 -8.39 5.25 -3.36
C ARG A 90 -8.25 6.72 -3.77
N ILE A 91 -7.30 7.43 -3.19
CA ILE A 91 -7.02 8.84 -3.46
C ILE A 91 -6.71 9.04 -4.95
N SER A 92 -5.84 8.21 -5.52
CA SER A 92 -5.50 8.26 -6.94
C SER A 92 -6.74 8.11 -7.82
N ARG A 93 -7.68 7.22 -7.48
CA ARG A 93 -8.94 7.08 -8.21
C ARG A 93 -9.87 8.29 -8.04
N GLN A 94 -9.97 8.85 -6.84
CA GLN A 94 -10.78 10.04 -6.57
C GLN A 94 -10.26 11.26 -7.35
N ARG A 95 -8.96 11.56 -7.21
CA ARG A 95 -8.28 12.66 -7.89
C ARG A 95 -8.37 12.55 -9.41
N GLN A 96 -8.21 11.34 -9.95
CA GLN A 96 -8.38 11.12 -11.39
C GLN A 96 -9.81 11.36 -11.88
N VAL A 97 -10.84 11.14 -11.04
CA VAL A 97 -12.24 11.45 -11.39
C VAL A 97 -12.46 12.96 -11.33
N GLU A 98 -11.93 13.63 -10.31
CA GLU A 98 -11.98 15.09 -10.15
C GLU A 98 -11.30 15.81 -11.32
N GLU A 99 -10.05 15.46 -11.64
CA GLU A 99 -9.31 16.01 -12.78
C GLU A 99 -10.11 15.85 -14.10
N ARG A 100 -10.73 14.69 -14.34
CA ARG A 100 -11.59 14.49 -15.51
C ARG A 100 -12.84 15.37 -15.52
N ARG A 101 -13.45 15.63 -14.37
CA ARG A 101 -14.60 16.54 -14.24
C ARG A 101 -14.21 17.98 -14.54
N GLU A 102 -12.99 18.35 -14.21
CA GLU A 102 -12.40 19.68 -14.49
C GLU A 102 -11.82 19.79 -15.90
N GLY A 103 -11.86 18.72 -16.71
CA GLY A 103 -11.29 18.70 -18.06
C GLY A 103 -9.75 18.64 -18.08
N ILE A 104 -9.11 18.31 -16.96
CA ILE A 104 -7.66 18.14 -16.85
C ILE A 104 -7.27 16.73 -17.31
N PHE A 105 -6.42 16.65 -18.33
CA PHE A 105 -5.87 15.39 -18.83
C PHE A 105 -4.35 15.42 -18.71
N ARG A 106 -3.80 14.55 -17.86
CA ARG A 106 -2.36 14.39 -17.65
C ARG A 106 -1.91 13.01 -18.11
N GLU A 107 -0.70 12.93 -18.67
CA GLU A 107 -0.04 11.65 -18.88
C GLU A 107 0.31 11.02 -17.52
N ARG A 108 0.06 9.72 -17.38
CA ARG A 108 0.15 9.06 -16.07
C ARG A 108 1.53 8.43 -15.87
N PRO A 109 2.09 8.50 -14.65
CA PRO A 109 3.28 7.76 -14.28
C PRO A 109 3.10 6.25 -14.45
N ALA A 110 4.20 5.54 -14.71
CA ALA A 110 4.20 4.09 -14.91
C ALA A 110 3.64 3.30 -13.73
N SER A 111 3.87 3.78 -12.51
CA SER A 111 3.34 3.28 -11.24
C SER A 111 1.80 3.33 -11.16
N MET A 112 1.15 4.23 -11.89
CA MET A 112 -0.30 4.38 -11.97
C MET A 112 -0.93 3.61 -13.14
N HIS A 113 -0.12 3.03 -14.03
CA HIS A 113 -0.65 2.17 -15.08
C HIS A 113 -1.11 0.84 -14.48
N ARG A 114 -2.37 0.48 -14.73
CA ARG A 114 -2.88 -0.86 -14.42
C ARG A 114 -2.04 -1.85 -15.22
N GLN A 115 -1.25 -2.69 -14.54
CA GLN A 115 -0.55 -3.79 -15.22
C GLN A 115 -1.59 -4.62 -15.98
N LYS A 116 -1.44 -4.69 -17.31
CA LYS A 116 -2.21 -5.60 -18.15
C LYS A 116 -1.75 -7.00 -17.74
N HIS A 117 -2.66 -7.76 -17.11
CA HIS A 117 -2.48 -9.15 -16.65
C HIS A 117 -1.84 -9.33 -15.27
N ALA A 118 -2.68 -9.33 -14.23
CA ALA A 118 -2.54 -10.30 -13.15
C ALA A 118 -3.44 -11.51 -13.49
N GLY A 119 -2.86 -12.58 -14.04
CA GLY A 119 -3.50 -13.90 -14.12
C GLY A 119 -4.36 -14.18 -15.36
N GLY A 120 -3.73 -14.77 -16.38
CA GLY A 120 -4.39 -15.60 -17.39
C GLY A 120 -3.81 -17.02 -17.45
N HIS A 121 -3.01 -17.43 -16.45
CA HIS A 121 -2.42 -18.77 -16.38
C HIS A 121 -2.55 -19.36 -14.97
N PRO A 122 -2.91 -20.65 -14.86
CA PRO A 122 -2.79 -21.40 -13.62
C PRO A 122 -1.29 -21.70 -13.43
N GLY A 123 -0.61 -20.92 -12.58
CA GLY A 123 0.72 -21.28 -12.06
C GLY A 123 1.95 -20.46 -12.51
N GLY A 124 1.84 -19.19 -12.90
CA GLY A 124 3.03 -18.40 -13.24
C GLY A 124 2.92 -16.89 -12.97
N HIS A 125 3.93 -16.34 -12.27
CA HIS A 125 4.13 -14.90 -12.07
C HIS A 125 4.60 -14.23 -13.38
N PRO A 126 4.00 -13.12 -13.83
CA PRO A 126 4.63 -12.26 -14.81
C PRO A 126 5.72 -11.44 -14.10
N GLY A 127 6.98 -11.75 -14.39
CA GLY A 127 8.10 -10.90 -14.01
C GLY A 127 7.95 -9.51 -14.63
N GLY A 128 8.13 -8.47 -13.82
CA GLY A 128 8.23 -7.10 -14.31
C GLY A 128 9.45 -6.93 -15.23
N HIS A 129 9.41 -5.91 -16.08
CA HIS A 129 10.55 -5.52 -16.91
C HIS A 129 11.80 -5.29 -16.04
N ALA A 130 12.97 -5.77 -16.49
CA ALA A 130 14.24 -5.76 -15.74
C ALA A 130 14.72 -4.38 -15.22
N ASN A 131 14.14 -3.28 -15.70
CA ASN A 131 14.48 -1.91 -15.32
C ASN A 131 13.36 -1.17 -14.56
N ALA A 132 12.23 -1.82 -14.26
CA ALA A 132 11.12 -1.21 -13.54
C ALA A 132 10.91 -1.92 -12.20
N MET A 133 11.11 -1.23 -11.08
CA MET A 133 10.82 -1.74 -9.73
C MET A 133 9.30 -1.78 -9.42
N ASN A 134 8.46 -1.62 -10.45
CA ASN A 134 7.02 -1.65 -10.38
C ASN A 134 6.48 -3.07 -10.14
N ALA A 135 6.46 -3.49 -8.87
CA ALA A 135 5.72 -4.66 -8.41
C ALA A 135 4.23 -4.32 -8.17
N MET A 136 3.33 -5.04 -8.87
CA MET A 136 1.89 -5.24 -8.62
C MET A 136 1.06 -4.00 -8.16
N THR A 137 0.24 -3.47 -9.07
CA THR A 137 -0.55 -2.22 -8.88
C THR A 137 -1.96 -2.43 -8.31
N LYS A 138 -2.08 -3.06 -7.13
CA LYS A 138 -3.31 -3.10 -6.32
C LYS A 138 -2.95 -2.67 -4.89
N GLY A 139 -3.94 -2.29 -4.09
CA GLY A 139 -3.81 -1.85 -2.70
C GLY A 139 -3.03 -2.79 -1.78
N CYS A 140 -3.69 -3.46 -0.83
CA CYS A 140 -2.95 -4.38 0.03
C CYS A 140 -2.53 -5.64 -0.73
N LEU A 141 -1.23 -5.94 -0.74
CA LEU A 141 -0.66 -7.10 -1.42
C LEU A 141 -0.54 -8.34 -0.52
N ALA A 142 -0.86 -8.21 0.77
CA ALA A 142 -0.66 -9.28 1.76
C ALA A 142 -1.44 -10.54 1.37
N GLY A 143 -0.74 -11.66 1.15
CA GLY A 143 -1.34 -12.92 0.71
C GLY A 143 -1.94 -12.91 -0.71
N THR A 144 -1.95 -11.78 -1.42
CA THR A 144 -2.52 -11.64 -2.78
C THR A 144 -1.46 -11.47 -3.86
N GLY A 145 -0.33 -10.84 -3.51
CA GLY A 145 0.82 -10.64 -4.40
C GLY A 145 2.17 -10.73 -3.70
N VAL A 146 2.19 -10.75 -2.37
CA VAL A 146 3.38 -10.96 -1.56
C VAL A 146 3.10 -12.00 -0.48
N ALA A 147 4.15 -12.75 -0.13
CA ALA A 147 4.27 -13.50 1.13
C ALA A 147 5.67 -13.23 1.68
N PHE A 148 5.81 -13.27 3.00
CA PHE A 148 7.08 -13.13 3.69
C PHE A 148 7.49 -14.49 4.26
N VAL A 149 8.71 -14.93 3.96
CA VAL A 149 9.31 -16.13 4.57
C VAL A 149 10.32 -15.66 5.60
N SER A 150 10.13 -16.07 6.86
CA SER A 150 11.05 -15.73 7.94
C SER A 150 12.39 -16.46 7.78
N HIS A 151 13.38 -16.07 8.58
CA HIS A 151 14.65 -16.79 8.68
C HIS A 151 14.54 -18.20 9.28
N ARG A 152 13.45 -18.54 10.00
CA ARG A 152 13.22 -19.90 10.54
C ARG A 152 12.40 -20.76 9.57
N GLY A 153 11.67 -20.12 8.67
CA GLY A 153 10.89 -20.76 7.62
C GLY A 153 9.37 -20.64 7.77
N GLU A 154 8.88 -19.91 8.78
CA GLU A 154 7.46 -19.54 8.86
C GLU A 154 7.10 -18.60 7.69
N ILE A 155 5.88 -18.74 7.19
CA ILE A 155 5.34 -17.96 6.07
C ILE A 155 4.22 -17.07 6.59
N PHE A 156 4.31 -15.78 6.26
CA PHE A 156 3.37 -14.74 6.65
C PHE A 156 2.79 -14.04 5.42
N PRO A 157 1.60 -13.42 5.50
CA PRO A 157 1.02 -12.68 4.38
C PRO A 157 1.84 -11.48 3.91
N CYS A 158 2.56 -10.82 4.81
CA CYS A 158 3.52 -9.76 4.49
C CYS A 158 4.51 -9.61 5.64
N GLY A 159 5.52 -8.75 5.49
CA GLY A 159 6.52 -8.51 6.54
C GLY A 159 5.99 -7.85 7.82
N TYR A 160 4.71 -7.46 7.85
CA TYR A 160 4.09 -6.73 8.95
C TYR A 160 2.87 -7.43 9.58
N LEU A 161 2.28 -8.44 8.93
CA LEU A 161 1.11 -9.14 9.46
C LEU A 161 1.56 -10.44 10.14
N PRO A 162 1.63 -10.50 11.48
CA PRO A 162 2.23 -11.61 12.22
C PRO A 162 1.27 -12.80 12.37
N LEU A 163 0.59 -13.18 11.29
CA LEU A 163 -0.28 -14.35 11.22
C LEU A 163 0.40 -15.41 10.37
N GLU A 164 0.77 -16.53 10.98
CA GLU A 164 1.45 -17.61 10.27
C GLU A 164 0.46 -18.35 9.36
N ALA A 165 0.82 -18.47 8.08
CA ALA A 165 0.08 -19.21 7.07
C ALA A 165 0.56 -20.66 6.90
N GLY A 166 1.80 -20.95 7.33
CA GLY A 166 2.43 -22.28 7.25
C GLY A 166 3.96 -22.20 7.38
N HIS A 167 4.65 -23.33 7.21
CA HIS A 167 6.10 -23.43 7.38
C HIS A 167 6.79 -24.17 6.21
N ILE A 168 7.76 -23.54 5.56
CA ILE A 168 8.36 -24.02 4.30
C ILE A 168 9.17 -25.33 4.45
N ARG A 169 9.61 -25.64 5.66
CA ARG A 169 10.29 -26.91 5.99
C ARG A 169 9.32 -28.08 6.22
N GLN A 170 8.02 -27.83 6.28
CA GLN A 170 6.99 -28.83 6.57
C GLN A 170 6.06 -29.04 5.38
N GLN A 171 5.77 -27.99 4.62
CA GLN A 171 4.86 -28.00 3.47
C GLN A 171 5.48 -27.22 2.31
N ALA A 172 5.17 -27.61 1.07
CA ALA A 172 5.63 -26.87 -0.11
C ALA A 172 5.01 -25.46 -0.12
N PHE A 173 5.81 -24.45 -0.48
CA PHE A 173 5.34 -23.06 -0.53
C PHE A 173 4.12 -22.89 -1.44
N GLY A 174 4.06 -23.60 -2.56
CA GLY A 174 2.93 -23.56 -3.49
C GLY A 174 1.61 -23.97 -2.84
N ASP A 175 1.63 -25.03 -2.04
CA ASP A 175 0.45 -25.53 -1.33
C ASP A 175 0.02 -24.53 -0.25
N ILE A 176 0.98 -23.97 0.50
CA ILE A 176 0.68 -22.92 1.50
C ILE A 176 0.06 -21.72 0.80
N TRP A 177 0.66 -21.29 -0.32
CA TRP A 177 0.18 -20.17 -1.10
C TRP A 177 -1.23 -20.39 -1.61
N GLN A 178 -1.59 -21.57 -2.11
CA GLN A 178 -2.90 -21.80 -2.73
C GLN A 178 -3.98 -22.19 -1.72
N GLU A 179 -3.64 -22.98 -0.71
CA GLU A 179 -4.62 -23.70 0.10
C GLU A 179 -4.74 -23.15 1.53
N SER A 180 -3.84 -22.27 1.97
CA SER A 180 -3.92 -21.69 3.30
C SER A 180 -5.23 -20.91 3.50
N PRO A 181 -6.04 -21.23 4.53
CA PRO A 181 -7.27 -20.49 4.81
C PRO A 181 -7.03 -19.00 5.07
N LEU A 182 -5.87 -18.65 5.66
CA LEU A 182 -5.49 -17.26 5.91
C LEU A 182 -5.25 -16.50 4.60
N PHE A 183 -4.59 -17.11 3.62
CA PHE A 183 -4.41 -16.47 2.32
C PHE A 183 -5.73 -16.42 1.53
N ALA A 184 -6.57 -17.45 1.64
CA ALA A 184 -7.88 -17.46 1.03
C ALA A 184 -8.75 -16.30 1.55
N SER A 185 -8.79 -16.05 2.87
CA SER A 185 -9.56 -14.94 3.44
C SER A 185 -9.02 -13.57 3.02
N LEU A 186 -7.70 -13.39 3.00
CA LEU A 186 -7.06 -12.13 2.55
C LEU A 186 -7.29 -11.82 1.06
N ARG A 187 -7.56 -12.84 0.25
CA ARG A 187 -7.87 -12.71 -1.18
C ARG A 187 -9.33 -12.39 -1.46
N ASP A 188 -10.20 -12.50 -0.46
CA ASP A 188 -11.64 -12.32 -0.58
C ASP A 188 -12.08 -10.96 0.00
N PRO A 189 -12.32 -9.95 -0.85
CA PRO A 189 -12.74 -8.63 -0.40
C PRO A 189 -14.15 -8.62 0.20
N GLU A 190 -14.95 -9.67 0.00
CA GLU A 190 -16.29 -9.76 0.61
C GLU A 190 -16.23 -10.12 2.10
N GLN A 191 -15.08 -10.60 2.59
CA GLN A 191 -14.86 -10.86 4.02
C GLN A 191 -14.41 -9.62 4.80
N LEU A 192 -14.17 -8.49 4.12
CA LEU A 192 -13.80 -7.25 4.80
C LEU A 192 -14.95 -6.72 5.67
N GLY A 193 -14.65 -6.37 6.91
CA GLY A 193 -15.57 -5.77 7.86
C GLY A 193 -15.58 -4.24 7.85
N GLY A 194 -16.45 -3.67 8.68
CA GLY A 194 -16.57 -2.21 8.90
C GLY A 194 -16.83 -1.41 7.63
N ALA A 195 -16.33 -0.17 7.59
CA ALA A 195 -16.44 0.70 6.43
C ALA A 195 -15.81 0.09 5.16
N CYS A 196 -14.74 -0.70 5.31
CA CYS A 196 -14.06 -1.34 4.18
C CYS A 196 -14.92 -2.39 3.47
N GLY A 197 -15.80 -3.09 4.19
CA GLY A 197 -16.69 -4.13 3.63
C GLY A 197 -17.72 -3.60 2.63
N VAL A 198 -18.19 -2.37 2.86
CA VAL A 198 -19.20 -1.70 2.04
C VAL A 198 -18.62 -0.64 1.10
N CYS A 199 -17.30 -0.40 1.15
CA CYS A 199 -16.65 0.65 0.37
C CYS A 199 -16.57 0.31 -1.12
N GLU A 200 -16.92 1.28 -1.97
CA GLU A 200 -16.80 1.19 -3.43
C GLU A 200 -15.34 1.02 -3.91
N PHE A 201 -14.36 1.29 -3.04
CA PHE A 201 -12.94 1.15 -3.33
C PHE A 201 -12.34 -0.15 -2.80
N LYS A 202 -13.14 -1.06 -2.21
CA LYS A 202 -12.62 -2.31 -1.61
C LYS A 202 -11.85 -3.19 -2.61
N MET A 203 -12.20 -3.13 -3.90
CA MET A 203 -11.52 -3.88 -4.96
C MET A 203 -10.19 -3.27 -5.40
N VAL A 204 -9.86 -2.05 -5.00
CA VAL A 204 -8.61 -1.36 -5.39
C VAL A 204 -7.72 -1.02 -4.20
N CYS A 205 -8.29 -0.65 -3.07
CA CYS A 205 -7.59 -0.27 -1.84
C CYS A 205 -7.47 -1.47 -0.88
N SER A 206 -8.61 -2.01 -0.45
CA SER A 206 -8.71 -3.10 0.54
C SER A 206 -8.11 -2.80 1.93
N GLY A 207 -7.55 -1.62 2.20
CA GLY A 207 -6.93 -1.24 3.49
C GLY A 207 -5.71 -2.10 3.89
N CYS A 208 -4.83 -1.58 4.75
CA CYS A 208 -3.67 -2.30 5.25
C CYS A 208 -4.09 -3.34 6.29
N ARG A 209 -4.10 -4.61 5.89
CA ARG A 209 -4.50 -5.73 6.75
C ARG A 209 -3.61 -5.86 8.00
N ALA A 210 -2.32 -5.53 7.87
CA ALA A 210 -1.38 -5.50 9.00
C ALA A 210 -1.70 -4.39 10.01
N ARG A 211 -2.13 -3.20 9.57
CA ARG A 211 -2.51 -2.11 10.46
C ARG A 211 -3.85 -2.36 11.13
N ALA A 212 -4.84 -2.84 10.37
CA ALA A 212 -6.11 -3.28 10.93
C ALA A 212 -5.85 -4.27 12.08
N TYR A 213 -5.07 -5.33 11.83
CA TYR A 213 -4.70 -6.29 12.86
C TYR A 213 -3.93 -5.67 14.04
N GLY A 214 -2.89 -4.88 13.78
CA GLY A 214 -2.06 -4.29 14.83
C GLY A 214 -2.82 -3.34 15.77
N MET A 215 -3.91 -2.73 15.30
CA MET A 215 -4.68 -1.77 16.09
C MET A 215 -5.95 -2.34 16.72
N THR A 216 -6.61 -3.30 16.07
CA THR A 216 -7.91 -3.80 16.52
C THR A 216 -7.89 -5.29 16.88
N GLY A 217 -6.84 -6.02 16.50
CA GLY A 217 -6.78 -7.48 16.55
C GLY A 217 -7.53 -8.18 15.41
N ASP A 218 -8.21 -7.44 14.53
CA ASP A 218 -8.96 -7.97 13.40
C ASP A 218 -8.28 -7.60 12.07
N TYR A 219 -7.66 -8.58 11.41
CA TYR A 219 -6.99 -8.39 10.13
C TYR A 219 -7.96 -8.22 8.95
N LEU A 220 -9.23 -8.58 9.11
CA LEU A 220 -10.31 -8.35 8.14
C LEU A 220 -11.12 -7.08 8.44
N GLY A 221 -10.84 -6.41 9.56
CA GLY A 221 -11.48 -5.17 9.95
C GLY A 221 -11.23 -3.99 9.02
N GLU A 222 -11.88 -2.87 9.30
CA GLU A 222 -11.63 -1.63 8.57
C GLU A 222 -10.24 -1.08 8.82
N GLU A 223 -9.74 -0.25 7.89
CA GLU A 223 -8.53 0.51 8.18
C GLU A 223 -8.85 1.65 9.16
N PRO A 224 -8.19 1.71 10.34
CA PRO A 224 -8.39 2.77 11.33
C PRO A 224 -7.91 4.17 10.90
N PHE A 225 -7.02 4.24 9.90
CA PHE A 225 -6.42 5.48 9.39
C PHE A 225 -7.11 6.04 8.14
N CYS A 226 -8.18 5.40 7.68
CA CYS A 226 -8.95 5.86 6.55
C CYS A 226 -9.95 6.94 6.98
N THR A 227 -9.77 8.19 6.53
CA THR A 227 -10.72 9.29 6.78
C THR A 227 -11.92 9.28 5.82
N TYR A 228 -11.90 8.41 4.80
CA TYR A 228 -12.95 8.33 3.81
C TYR A 228 -14.17 7.55 4.30
N VAL A 229 -15.33 8.20 4.23
CA VAL A 229 -16.64 7.57 4.49
C VAL A 229 -17.22 7.02 3.17
N PRO A 230 -17.46 5.70 3.07
CA PRO A 230 -18.14 5.06 1.93
C PRO A 230 -19.45 5.73 1.57
N ARG A 231 -19.77 5.85 0.28
CA ARG A 231 -21.04 6.45 -0.17
C ARG A 231 -22.28 5.82 0.46
N SER A 232 -22.28 4.52 0.73
CA SER A 232 -23.39 3.81 1.37
C SER A 232 -23.58 4.14 2.86
N LEU A 233 -22.57 4.73 3.50
CA LEU A 233 -22.59 5.10 4.92
C LEU A 233 -22.80 6.61 5.15
N ARG A 234 -22.79 7.42 4.09
CA ARG A 234 -23.05 8.86 4.19
C ARG A 234 -24.52 9.11 4.50
N SER A 235 -24.78 10.11 5.32
CA SER A 235 -26.14 10.60 5.54
C SER A 235 -26.69 11.23 4.25
N ALA A 236 -28.02 11.31 4.11
CA ALA A 236 -28.67 11.86 2.93
C ALA A 236 -28.25 13.32 2.61
N ASP A 237 -27.80 14.08 3.62
CA ASP A 237 -27.35 15.47 3.47
C ASP A 237 -25.92 15.59 2.90
N GLU A 238 -25.08 14.56 3.02
CA GLU A 238 -23.69 14.54 2.50
C GLU A 238 -23.59 13.98 1.06
N ALA A 239 -24.68 13.44 0.51
CA ALA A 239 -24.69 12.83 -0.83
C ALA A 239 -24.82 13.86 -1.98
N LEU A 240 -25.03 15.14 -1.65
CA LEU A 240 -25.30 16.24 -2.59
C LEU A 240 -24.12 17.19 -2.84
N VAL A 241 -22.96 16.96 -2.22
CA VAL A 241 -21.73 17.76 -2.39
C VAL A 241 -20.69 16.97 -3.19
#